data_AF-A0A4R9P7Q9-F1
#
_entry.id   AF-A0A4R9P7Q9-F1
#
_cell.length_a   1.000
_cell.length_b   1.000
_cell.length_c   1.000
_cell.angle_alpha   90.00
_cell.angle_beta   90.00
_cell.angle_gamma   90.00
#
_symmetry.space_group_name_H-M   'P 1'
#
loop_
_entity.id
_entity.type
_entity.pdbx_description
1 polymer ?
#
loop_
_entity_poly.entity_id
_entity_poly.type
_entity_poly.pdbx_seq_one_letter_code
_entity_poly.pdbx_strand_id
1 'polypeptide(L)'
;EKQDDYDGYVITHGTDTLEETAYLLDLTVDISKPIVITGAMRSSNEIGADGLYNFLSAIRVAISDESLNMGVMVVFNDEIHTARNVTKTHTS
;
A
#
# COMPACT_ATOMS: atom_id res chain seq x y z
N GLU A 1 -20.09 -12.50 10.46
CA GLU A 1 -20.60 -11.80 9.25
C GLU A 1 -19.47 -10.91 8.76
N LYS A 2 -18.85 -11.02 7.59
CA LYS A 2 -19.05 -11.71 6.31
C LYS A 2 -17.65 -12.24 5.94
N GLN A 3 -17.48 -13.56 5.93
CA GLN A 3 -16.20 -14.25 5.65
C GLN A 3 -16.45 -15.00 4.34
N ASP A 4 -15.84 -14.78 3.18
CA ASP A 4 -14.72 -13.98 2.69
C ASP A 4 -14.90 -13.93 1.16
N ASP A 5 -14.83 -12.78 0.48
CA ASP A 5 -14.96 -12.73 -1.00
C ASP A 5 -13.91 -11.83 -1.68
N TYR A 6 -12.80 -11.56 -0.98
CA TYR A 6 -11.74 -10.70 -1.49
C TYR A 6 -10.39 -11.34 -1.20
N ASP A 7 -9.48 -11.33 -2.16
CA ASP A 7 -8.14 -11.90 -1.99
C ASP A 7 -7.20 -10.98 -1.21
N GLY A 8 -7.47 -9.67 -1.21
CA GLY A 8 -6.66 -8.66 -0.54
C GLY A 8 -7.28 -7.26 -0.59
N TYR A 9 -6.59 -6.29 -0.02
CA TYR A 9 -7.02 -4.88 0.04
C TYR A 9 -5.96 -3.97 -0.56
N VAL A 10 -6.39 -3.02 -1.39
CA VAL A 10 -5.55 -1.91 -1.86
C VAL A 10 -6.15 -0.60 -1.39
N ILE A 11 -5.36 0.19 -0.65
CA ILE A 11 -5.78 1.48 -0.10
C ILE A 11 -5.00 2.59 -0.82
N THR A 12 -5.71 3.44 -1.56
CA THR A 12 -5.13 4.67 -2.11
C THR A 12 -5.09 5.75 -1.04
N HIS A 13 -3.91 6.29 -0.77
CA HIS A 13 -3.69 7.26 0.30
C HIS A 13 -2.77 8.40 -0.17
N GLY A 14 -2.93 9.58 0.43
CA GLY A 14 -2.00 10.70 0.23
C GLY A 14 -0.63 10.40 0.85
N THR A 15 0.47 10.81 0.22
CA THR A 15 1.81 10.42 0.65
C THR A 15 2.25 11.03 1.98
N ASP A 16 1.62 12.10 2.44
CA ASP A 16 2.13 12.92 3.54
C ASP A 16 2.03 12.24 4.91
N THR A 17 1.02 11.40 5.10
CA THR A 17 0.79 10.65 6.35
C THR A 17 0.54 9.17 6.08
N LEU A 18 1.02 8.68 4.94
CA LEU A 18 0.84 7.29 4.51
C LEU A 18 1.51 6.34 5.51
N GLU A 19 2.73 6.64 5.93
CA GLU A 19 3.49 5.83 6.89
C GLU A 19 2.79 5.68 8.24
N GLU A 20 2.19 6.75 8.76
CA GLU A 20 1.43 6.73 10.02
C GLU A 20 0.19 5.84 9.92
N THR A 21 -0.55 5.95 8.82
CA THR A 21 -1.74 5.14 8.56
C THR A 21 -1.38 3.67 8.36
N ALA A 22 -0.30 3.39 7.61
CA ALA A 22 0.22 2.05 7.41
C ALA A 22 0.57 1.40 8.76
N TYR A 23 1.32 2.12 9.59
CA TYR A 23 1.75 1.62 10.88
C TYR A 23 0.58 1.41 11.85
N LEU A 24 -0.41 2.32 11.88
CA LEU A 24 -1.61 2.14 12.69
C LEU A 24 -2.38 0.87 12.28
N LEU A 25 -2.56 0.64 10.99
CA LEU A 25 -3.26 -0.54 10.49
C LEU A 25 -2.49 -1.82 10.81
N ASP A 26 -1.16 -1.81 10.69
CA ASP A 26 -0.28 -2.94 11.03
C ASP A 26 -0.40 -3.37 12.50
N LEU A 27 -0.71 -2.42 13.39
CA LEU A 27 -0.88 -2.68 14.83
C LEU A 27 -2.32 -3.05 15.24
N THR A 28 -3.32 -2.63 14.46
CA THR A 28 -4.73 -2.67 14.90
C THR A 28 -5.60 -3.65 14.11
N VAL A 29 -5.19 -4.03 12.90
CA VAL A 29 -5.94 -4.94 12.05
C VAL A 29 -5.37 -6.35 12.17
N ASP A 30 -6.17 -7.25 12.74
CA ASP A 30 -5.86 -8.68 12.84
C ASP A 30 -6.49 -9.43 11.65
N ILE A 31 -5.78 -9.47 10.52
CA ILE A 31 -6.18 -10.19 9.31
C ILE A 31 -4.96 -10.81 8.63
N SER A 32 -5.13 -12.02 8.08
CA SER A 32 -4.06 -12.73 7.35
C SER A 32 -3.94 -12.31 5.88
N LYS A 33 -5.00 -11.72 5.33
CA LYS A 33 -5.07 -11.24 3.94
C LYS A 33 -4.19 -9.99 3.76
N PRO A 34 -3.52 -9.85 2.60
CA PRO A 34 -2.65 -8.72 2.35
C PRO A 34 -3.41 -7.40 2.34
N ILE A 35 -2.86 -6.40 3.03
CA ILE A 35 -3.27 -5.00 2.96
C ILE A 35 -2.12 -4.22 2.36
N VAL A 36 -2.35 -3.61 1.19
CA VAL A 36 -1.36 -2.83 0.47
C VAL A 36 -1.81 -1.38 0.39
N ILE A 37 -0.99 -0.46 0.87
CA ILE A 37 -1.23 0.98 0.77
C ILE A 37 -0.36 1.54 -0.34
N THR A 38 -0.92 2.45 -1.13
CA THR A 38 -0.19 3.10 -2.23
C THR A 38 -0.68 4.52 -2.44
N GLY A 39 0.07 5.30 -3.20
CA GLY A 39 -0.24 6.69 -3.50
C GLY A 39 0.51 7.16 -4.74
N ALA A 40 0.60 8.48 -4.90
CA ALA A 40 1.32 9.12 -5.99
C ALA A 40 2.03 10.37 -5.47
N MET A 41 3.28 10.58 -5.90
CA MET A 41 3.98 11.84 -5.65
C MET A 41 3.58 12.90 -6.68
N ARG A 42 3.16 12.49 -7.88
CA ARG A 42 2.69 13.37 -8.95
C ARG A 42 1.19 13.21 -9.17
N SER A 43 0.53 14.34 -9.39
CA SER A 43 -0.87 14.39 -9.77
C SER A 43 -1.13 13.65 -11.08
N SER A 44 -2.35 13.13 -11.25
CA SER A 44 -2.76 12.38 -12.44
C SER A 44 -2.66 13.18 -13.75
N ASN A 45 -2.63 14.51 -13.65
CA ASN A 45 -2.52 15.42 -14.80
C ASN A 45 -1.08 15.86 -15.10
N GLU A 46 -0.09 15.43 -14.31
CA GLU A 46 1.30 15.80 -14.51
C GLU A 46 2.01 14.81 -15.45
N ILE A 47 3.00 15.32 -16.20
CA ILE A 47 3.88 14.47 -16.99
C ILE A 47 4.69 13.59 -16.03
N GLY A 48 4.66 12.28 -16.26
CA GLY A 48 5.30 11.31 -15.38
C GLY A 48 4.47 10.94 -14.14
N ALA A 49 3.15 11.11 -14.18
CA ALA A 49 2.23 10.62 -13.16
C ALA A 49 2.51 9.14 -12.80
N ASP A 50 2.75 8.89 -11.52
CA ASP A 50 3.14 7.59 -10.96
C ASP A 50 1.97 6.82 -10.35
N GLY A 51 0.84 7.49 -10.08
CA GLY A 51 -0.28 6.89 -9.37
C GLY A 51 -0.88 5.64 -10.03
N LEU A 52 -1.07 5.64 -11.35
CA LEU A 52 -1.63 4.45 -12.04
C LEU A 52 -0.67 3.25 -11.97
N TYR A 53 0.63 3.53 -12.08
CA TYR A 53 1.66 2.52 -12.06
C TYR A 53 1.83 1.92 -10.66
N ASN A 54 1.92 2.78 -9.63
CA ASN A 54 1.93 2.38 -8.23
C ASN A 54 0.67 1.57 -7.86
N PHE A 55 -0.51 2.00 -8.34
CA PHE A 55 -1.77 1.29 -8.10
C PHE A 55 -1.80 -0.11 -8.75
N LEU A 56 -1.31 -0.25 -9.99
CA LEU A 56 -1.22 -1.55 -10.64
C LEU A 56 -0.25 -2.49 -9.90
N SER A 57 0.91 -1.98 -9.49
CA SER A 57 1.88 -2.74 -8.69
C SER A 57 1.29 -3.14 -7.33
N ALA A 58 0.54 -2.25 -6.68
CA ALA A 58 -0.15 -2.56 -5.42
C ALA A 58 -1.19 -3.68 -5.56
N ILE A 59 -1.96 -3.69 -6.66
CA ILE A 59 -2.90 -4.78 -6.96
C ILE A 59 -2.15 -6.10 -7.13
N ARG A 60 -1.04 -6.12 -7.89
CA ARG A 60 -0.23 -7.34 -8.10
C ARG A 60 0.30 -7.91 -6.79
N VAL A 61 0.73 -7.05 -5.87
CA VAL A 61 1.17 -7.46 -4.53
C VAL A 61 -0.03 -7.98 -3.73
N ALA A 62 -1.18 -7.30 -3.75
CA ALA A 62 -2.37 -7.70 -3.00
C ALA A 62 -2.97 -9.05 -3.43
N ILE A 63 -2.67 -9.55 -4.63
CA ILE A 63 -3.13 -10.87 -5.11
C ILE A 63 -2.03 -11.94 -5.08
N SER A 64 -0.83 -11.62 -4.60
CA SER A 64 0.28 -12.57 -4.52
C SER A 64 0.15 -13.44 -3.28
N ASP A 65 0.25 -14.76 -3.44
CA ASP A 65 0.28 -15.70 -2.31
C ASP A 65 1.47 -15.42 -1.35
N GLU A 66 2.56 -14.86 -1.86
CA GLU A 66 3.74 -14.48 -1.06
C GLU A 66 3.48 -13.29 -0.13
N SER A 67 2.37 -12.57 -0.34
CA SER A 67 1.98 -11.41 0.47
C SER A 67 1.10 -11.77 1.68
N LEU A 68 0.69 -13.04 1.81
CA LEU A 68 -0.08 -13.52 2.95
C LEU A 68 0.74 -13.44 4.24
N ASN A 69 0.12 -12.96 5.32
CA ASN A 69 0.73 -12.81 6.65
C ASN A 69 1.97 -11.88 6.69
N MET A 70 2.16 -11.01 5.69
CA MET A 70 3.25 -10.03 5.67
C MET A 70 2.93 -8.73 6.42
N GLY A 71 1.77 -8.67 7.08
CA GLY A 71 1.24 -7.46 7.72
C GLY A 71 0.79 -6.44 6.67
N VAL A 72 0.82 -5.16 7.05
CA VAL A 72 0.52 -4.07 6.12
C VAL A 72 1.78 -3.70 5.32
N MET A 73 1.62 -3.59 4.01
CA MET A 73 2.69 -3.24 3.09
C MET A 73 2.41 -1.89 2.41
N VAL A 74 3.49 -1.21 2.00
CA VAL A 74 3.42 -0.01 1.18
C VAL A 74 4.09 -0.28 -0.15
N VAL A 75 3.38 -0.05 -1.26
CA VAL A 75 3.94 -0.18 -2.60
C VAL A 75 4.10 1.20 -3.23
N PHE A 76 5.34 1.54 -3.54
CA PHE A 76 5.70 2.83 -4.11
C PHE A 76 6.98 2.68 -4.93
N ASN A 77 7.05 3.30 -6.12
CA ASN A 77 8.28 3.37 -6.92
C ASN A 77 8.96 1.99 -7.13
N ASP A 78 8.17 0.98 -7.52
CA ASP A 78 8.62 -0.41 -7.72
C ASP A 78 9.18 -1.15 -6.49
N GLU A 79 9.03 -0.59 -5.31
CA GLU A 79 9.46 -1.20 -4.05
C GLU A 79 8.26 -1.58 -3.17
N ILE A 80 8.46 -2.65 -2.40
CA ILE A 80 7.52 -3.13 -1.39
C ILE A 80 8.17 -2.89 -0.03
N HIS A 81 7.54 -2.06 0.79
CA HIS A 81 8.03 -1.70 2.11
C HIS A 81 7.14 -2.28 3.20
N THR A 82 7.73 -2.58 4.35
CA THR A 82 6.96 -2.90 5.56
C THR A 82 6.41 -1.61 6.17
N ALA A 83 5.15 -1.64 6.64
CA ALA A 83 4.52 -0.50 7.30
C ALA A 83 5.33 0.04 8.49
N ARG A 84 6.07 -0.82 9.18
CA ARG A 84 6.90 -0.45 10.34
C ARG A 84 8.11 0.42 10.00
N ASN A 85 8.71 0.26 8.82
CA ASN A 85 10.00 0.87 8.49
C ASN A 85 9.90 1.92 7.38
N VAL A 86 8.78 1.97 6.66
CA VAL A 86 8.58 2.93 5.57
C VAL A 86 8.49 4.35 6.12
N THR A 87 9.17 5.29 5.47
CA THR A 87 9.04 6.71 5.75
C THR A 87 9.29 7.52 4.48
N LYS A 88 8.54 8.60 4.28
CA LYS A 88 8.73 9.55 3.19
C LYS A 88 9.97 10.39 3.47
N THR A 89 11.05 10.09 2.76
CA THR A 89 12.34 10.76 2.95
C THR A 89 12.47 12.08 2.20
N HIS A 90 11.65 12.32 1.18
CA HIS A 90 11.72 13.49 0.30
C HIS A 90 10.36 14.16 0.09
N THR A 91 10.37 15.48 -0.07
CA THR A 91 9.15 16.29 -0.19
C THR A 91 8.66 16.43 -1.64
N SER A 92 9.44 16.06 -2.66
CA SER A 92 9.10 16.18 -4.08
C SER A 92 9.86 15.18 -4.94
#